data_AF-A0A5T4QHL9-F1
#
_entry.id   AF-A0A5T4QHL9-F1
#
_cell.length_a   1.000
_cell.length_b   1.000
_cell.length_c   1.000
_cell.angle_alpha   90.00
_cell.angle_beta   90.00
_cell.angle_gamma   90.00
#
_symmetry.space_group_name_H-M   'P 1'
#
loop_
_entity.id
_entity.type
_entity.pdbx_description
1 polymer ?
#
loop_
_entity_poly.entity_id
_entity_poly.type
_entity_poly.pdbx_seq_one_letter_code
_entity_poly.pdbx_strand_id
1 'polypeptide(L)' 'MNETLNALICRHARNLLLAQGWPEETDVDQRNPKYPGWISIYVLLDAPRLATLLINRHGGVLPPLLASAIQ' A
#
# COMPACT_ATOMS: atom_id res chain seq x y z
N MET A 1 -17.91 -1.87 -17.03
CA MET A 1 -17.15 -1.57 -15.80
C MET A 1 -18.13 -0.91 -14.83
N ASN A 2 -18.27 -1.39 -13.59
CA ASN A 2 -19.15 -0.74 -12.61
C ASN A 2 -18.33 0.29 -11.82
N GLU A 3 -18.41 1.56 -12.22
CA GLU A 3 -17.63 2.65 -11.63
C GLU A 3 -17.96 2.88 -10.16
N THR A 4 -19.23 2.72 -9.77
CA THR A 4 -19.66 2.86 -8.37
C THR A 4 -19.03 1.80 -7.48
N LEU A 5 -19.07 0.53 -7.90
CA LEU A 5 -18.43 -0.56 -7.16
C LEU A 5 -16.92 -0.36 -7.08
N ASN A 6 -16.30 0.09 -8.18
CA ASN A 6 -14.87 0.36 -8.21
C ASN A 6 -14.46 1.45 -7.22
N ALA A 7 -15.21 2.56 -7.17
CA ALA A 7 -14.97 3.65 -6.25
C ALA A 7 -15.09 3.21 -4.78
N LEU A 8 -16.08 2.35 -4.47
CA LEU A 8 -16.27 1.80 -3.12
C LEU A 8 -15.10 0.89 -2.70
N ILE A 9 -14.66 0.01 -3.58
CA ILE A 9 -13.51 -0.87 -3.33
C ILE A 9 -12.24 -0.03 -3.14
N CYS A 10 -11.96 0.93 -4.02
CA CYS A 10 -10.78 1.81 -3.87
C CYS A 10 -10.82 2.61 -2.57
N ARG A 11 -11.98 3.16 -2.19
CA ARG A 11 -12.15 3.87 -0.92
C ARG A 11 -11.91 2.96 0.28
N HIS A 12 -12.49 1.75 0.27
CA HIS A 12 -12.31 0.80 1.35
C HIS A 12 -10.84 0.36 1.48
N ALA A 13 -10.19 0.06 0.36
CA ALA A 13 -8.77 -0.28 0.33
C ALA A 13 -7.88 0.84 0.87
N ARG A 14 -8.10 2.10 0.46
CA ARG A 14 -7.36 3.26 1.02
C ARG A 14 -7.52 3.35 2.53
N ASN A 15 -8.73 3.20 3.06
CA ASN A 15 -8.97 3.21 4.51
C ASN A 15 -8.22 2.07 5.23
N LEU A 16 -8.18 0.88 4.65
CA LEU A 16 -7.43 -0.25 5.21
C LEU A 16 -5.92 -0.02 5.20
N LEU A 17 -5.38 0.59 4.13
CA LEU A 17 -3.97 0.90 4.01
C LEU A 17 -3.55 1.96 5.02
N LEU A 18 -4.34 3.03 5.16
CA LEU A 18 -4.13 4.05 6.19
C LEU A 18 -4.11 3.46 7.59
N ALA A 19 -5.07 2.58 7.92
CA ALA A 19 -5.10 1.90 9.22
C ALA A 19 -3.89 0.98 9.47
N GLN A 20 -3.21 0.55 8.40
CA GLN A 20 -1.98 -0.25 8.44
C GLN A 20 -0.70 0.60 8.38
N GLY A 21 -0.82 1.93 8.43
CA GLY A 21 0.33 2.84 8.45
C GLY A 21 0.92 3.12 7.06
N TRP A 22 0.17 2.86 5.99
CA TRP A 22 0.57 3.35 4.66
C TRP A 22 0.39 4.88 4.56
N PRO A 23 1.20 5.57 3.76
CA PRO A 23 1.06 7.00 3.57
C PRO A 23 -0.27 7.43 2.94
N GLU A 24 -0.69 8.66 3.21
CA GLU A 24 -1.91 9.24 2.64
C GLU A 24 -1.87 9.39 1.12
N GLU A 25 -0.69 9.63 0.55
CA GLU A 25 -0.50 9.69 -0.91
C GLU A 25 -0.51 8.33 -1.61
N THR A 26 -0.82 7.25 -0.89
CA THR A 26 -0.95 5.90 -1.49
C THR A 26 -2.15 5.86 -2.42
N ASP A 27 -1.89 5.61 -3.70
CA ASP A 27 -2.93 5.44 -4.69
C ASP A 27 -3.39 3.97 -4.80
N VAL A 28 -4.67 3.80 -5.11
CA VAL A 28 -5.32 2.49 -5.26
C VAL A 28 -6.17 2.47 -6.51
N ASP A 29 -5.89 1.49 -7.36
CA ASP A 29 -6.55 1.33 -8.66
C ASP A 29 -7.02 -0.11 -8.86
N GLN A 30 -8.12 -0.29 -9.60
CA GLN A 30 -8.60 -1.60 -10.06
C GLN A 30 -8.39 -1.73 -11.56
N ARG A 31 -7.12 -1.94 -11.96
CA ARG A 31 -6.72 -1.99 -13.37
C ARG A 31 -7.35 -3.13 -14.16
N ASN A 32 -7.76 -4.20 -13.50
CA ASN A 32 -8.32 -5.36 -14.18
C ASN A 32 -9.78 -5.63 -13.77
N PRO A 33 -10.76 -5.13 -14.54
CA PRO A 33 -12.18 -5.34 -14.22
C PRO A 33 -12.66 -6.78 -14.32
N LYS A 34 -11.85 -7.70 -14.88
CA LYS A 34 -12.22 -9.13 -14.94
C LYS A 34 -12.17 -9.80 -13.57
N TYR A 35 -11.44 -9.22 -12.61
CA TYR A 35 -11.26 -9.77 -11.27
C TYR A 35 -11.61 -8.72 -10.21
N PRO A 36 -12.91 -8.51 -9.91
CA PRO A 36 -13.33 -7.53 -8.92
C PRO A 36 -12.69 -7.81 -7.57
N GLY A 37 -12.15 -6.77 -6.93
CA GLY A 37 -11.43 -6.85 -5.66
C GLY A 37 -9.91 -6.99 -5.80
N TRP A 38 -9.38 -7.25 -7.00
CA TRP A 38 -7.95 -7.15 -7.25
C TRP A 38 -7.55 -5.68 -7.39
N ILE A 39 -6.77 -5.20 -6.42
CA ILE A 39 -6.29 -3.82 -6.39
C ILE A 39 -4.79 -3.74 -6.69
N SER A 40 -4.39 -2.68 -7.37
CA SER A 40 -3.01 -2.26 -7.50
C SER A 40 -2.77 -1.08 -6.56
N ILE A 41 -1.66 -1.11 -5.83
CA ILE A 41 -1.30 -0.09 -4.85
C ILE A 41 -0.02 0.57 -5.34
N TYR A 42 -0.02 1.91 -5.42
CA TYR A 42 1.11 2.70 -5.86
C TYR A 42 1.46 3.74 -4.81
N VAL A 43 2.73 3.80 -4.42
CA VAL A 43 3.22 4.80 -3.49
C VAL A 43 4.66 5.13 -3.83
N LEU A 44 5.01 6.41 -3.78
CA LEU A 44 6.39 6.87 -3.92
C LEU A 44 6.97 7.05 -2.52
N LEU A 45 8.06 6.34 -2.24
CA LEU A 45 8.72 6.34 -0.94
C LEU A 45 10.21 6.61 -1.12
N ASP A 46 10.77 7.41 -0.23
CA ASP A 46 12.21 7.41 0.01
C ASP A 46 12.60 6.18 0.84
N ALA A 47 13.91 5.93 0.96
CA ALA A 47 14.41 4.76 1.69
C ALA A 47 13.95 4.71 3.17
N PRO A 48 13.97 5.81 3.95
CA PRO A 48 13.48 5.80 5.34
C PRO A 48 11.99 5.47 5.48
N ARG A 49 11.12 6.04 4.62
CA ARG A 49 9.68 5.76 4.66
C ARG A 49 9.37 4.34 4.20
N LEU A 50 10.10 3.82 3.22
CA LEU A 50 10.03 2.42 2.82
C LEU A 50 10.39 1.48 3.97
N ALA A 51 11.50 1.76 4.68
CA ALA A 51 11.93 0.98 5.82
C ALA A 51 10.88 0.98 6.94
N THR A 52 10.32 2.15 7.26
CA THR A 52 9.26 2.31 8.26
C THR A 52 8.02 1.49 7.91
N LEU A 53 7.57 1.57 6.65
CA LEU A 53 6.40 0.82 6.18
C LEU A 53 6.63 -0.70 6.29
N LEU A 54 7.83 -1.17 5.95
CA LEU A 54 8.18 -2.58 6.00
C LEU A 54 8.31 -3.09 7.44
N ILE A 55 8.86 -2.30 8.35
CA ILE A 55 8.90 -2.60 9.79
C ILE A 55 7.47 -2.75 10.33
N ASN A 56 6.59 -1.79 10.06
CA ASN A 56 5.20 -1.81 10.51
C ASN A 56 4.47 -3.05 9.99
N ARG A 57 4.80 -3.50 8.78
CA ARG A 57 4.20 -4.70 8.17
C ARG A 57 4.78 -6.02 8.67
N HIS A 58 6.05 -6.04 9.09
CA HIS A 58 6.76 -7.24 9.56
C HIS A 58 6.83 -7.37 11.08
N GLY A 59 5.89 -6.75 11.82
CA GLY A 59 5.79 -6.90 13.27
C GLY A 59 6.92 -6.22 14.04
N GLY A 60 7.48 -5.13 13.49
CA GLY A 60 8.51 -4.34 14.17
C GLY A 60 9.96 -4.73 13.85
N VAL A 61 10.19 -5.74 13.00
CA VAL A 61 11.54 -6.15 12.60
C VAL A 61 11.85 -5.60 11.21
N LEU A 62 12.94 -4.83 11.08
CA LEU A 62 13.47 -4.42 9.79
C LEU A 62 14.17 -5.61 9.14
N PRO A 63 13.75 -6.06 7.94
CA PRO A 63 14.47 -7.09 7.21
C PRO A 63 15.96 -6.72 7.05
N PRO A 64 16.91 -7.65 7.30
CA PRO A 64 18.35 -7.35 7.27
C PRO A 64 18.83 -6.69 5.97
N LEU A 65 18.22 -7.06 4.84
CA LEU A 65 18.52 -6.51 3.52
C LEU A 65 18.23 -5.01 3.39
N LEU A 66 17.25 -4.50 4.14
CA LEU A 66 16.89 -3.08 4.15
C LEU A 66 17.77 -2.30 5.12
N ALA A 67 18.20 -2.92 6.22
CA ALA A 67 19.15 -2.32 7.16
C ALA A 67 20.46 -1.94 6.45
N SER A 68 20.95 -2.80 5.55
CA SER A 68 22.16 -2.52 4.76
C SER A 68 22.00 -1.44 3.69
N ALA A 69 20.77 -1.10 3.30
CA ALA A 69 20.49 -0.10 2.26
C ALA A 69 20.32 1.33 2.80
N ILE A 70 20.31 1.49 4.14
CA ILE A 70 20.11 2.78 4.83
C ILE A 70 21.45 3.35 5.35
N GLN A 71 22.52 2.54 5.39
CA GLN A 71 23.89 2.97 5.70
C GLN A 71 24.56 3.65 4.50
#